data_AF-A0A7X1FY92-F1
#
_entry.id   AF-A0A7X1FY92-F1
#
_cell.length_a   1.000
_cell.length_b   1.000
_cell.length_c   1.000
_cell.angle_alpha   90.00
_cell.angle_beta   90.00
_cell.angle_gamma   90.00
#
_symmetry.space_group_name_H-M   'P 1'
#
loop_
_entity.id
_entity.type
_entity.pdbx_description
1 polymer ?
#
loop_
_entity_poly.entity_id
_entity_poly.type
_entity_poly.pdbx_seq_one_letter_code
_entity_poly.pdbx_strand_id
1 'polypeptide(L)'
;MDDDFEIRPGRSRDQGMPASRKATSLVGQVLKASRRSGATPLARRSGKPAGTGRYGRGRAAALRARRSPYQRRVVIKARAVRHKGARFRAAPLALHVSYLERDGVTRDQARGQLFDAGGDNADGEAFAQRCADDRHHFRFIVSPEDATELTDLRTFTRELMDDMARDLGTRLDWVAVDHWNTDNPHVHVLVRGRAADGADLVIDRDYIREGMRSRAEERVTIELGPRSERDIQHAMAREVSAERWTGLDRQLRTMQDRDQVIDLRPAADQDRRRHALLVGRVNTLARMGLARETQPGRWTMRADAEKTLRDLEIRDDVIKTIHRSMAENGWRSDLSRLAIHDQQPSDPIIGRLASRGLHDELSGKAYAVVDGMDGRTHHLRFNDLEATSDARPGAIVELRQWTDRKGQGHAALTVRSDLGLAEQVTAKGATWLDQQLVAREPATHGAGFGREVEEALKQRSEHLVEEGLATRQGRRFLFARGLLETLRQGEMAEAANRLSWQTGLQLHASGPGEHVAGIYRQRVDLASGRFAMIDNGLGFQLVPWQPALERKLGQAVTGAVNQRGGVDWSFARSRSISI
;
A
#
# COMPACT_ATOMS: atom_id res chain seq x y z
N MET A 1 -42.90 61.51 -22.59
CA MET A 1 -43.14 60.49 -21.55
C MET A 1 -41.77 59.97 -21.21
N ASP A 2 -41.32 60.35 -20.02
CA ASP A 2 -40.03 60.00 -19.46
C ASP A 2 -39.94 58.49 -19.28
N ASP A 3 -38.95 57.86 -19.91
CA ASP A 3 -38.54 56.50 -19.56
C ASP A 3 -37.23 56.60 -18.79
N ASP A 4 -37.32 56.35 -17.49
CA ASP A 4 -36.21 56.29 -16.55
C ASP A 4 -35.18 55.24 -16.98
N PHE A 5 -33.95 55.70 -17.19
CA PHE A 5 -32.82 54.87 -17.59
C PHE A 5 -32.13 54.24 -16.36
N GLU A 6 -32.55 53.05 -15.95
CA GLU A 6 -31.86 52.28 -14.91
C GLU A 6 -30.63 51.54 -15.45
N ILE A 7 -29.44 51.98 -15.03
CA ILE A 7 -28.17 51.28 -15.28
C ILE A 7 -27.97 50.20 -14.22
N ARG A 8 -27.81 48.94 -14.63
CA ARG A 8 -27.29 47.86 -13.77
C ARG A 8 -25.80 47.65 -14.00
N PRO A 9 -24.90 48.05 -13.08
CA PRO A 9 -23.48 47.78 -13.21
C PRO A 9 -23.22 46.27 -13.06
N GLY A 10 -22.52 45.67 -14.04
CA GLY A 10 -21.98 44.33 -13.93
C GLY A 10 -20.90 44.21 -12.85
N ARG A 11 -20.59 42.98 -12.43
CA ARG A 11 -19.54 42.71 -11.42
C ARG A 11 -18.19 43.25 -11.90
N SER A 12 -17.41 43.83 -10.99
CA SER A 12 -16.09 44.37 -11.30
C SER A 12 -15.18 43.30 -11.92
N ARG A 13 -14.52 43.64 -13.04
CA ARG A 13 -13.52 42.88 -13.81
C ARG A 13 -14.02 42.02 -14.97
N ASP A 14 -15.22 42.26 -15.51
CA ASP A 14 -15.59 41.74 -16.82
C ASP A 14 -15.08 42.69 -17.92
N GLN A 15 -14.00 42.33 -18.62
CA GLN A 15 -13.50 43.07 -19.77
C GLN A 15 -14.19 42.55 -21.03
N GLY A 16 -15.14 43.34 -21.55
CA GLY A 16 -15.86 43.06 -22.79
C GLY A 16 -14.91 42.86 -23.98
N MET A 17 -15.08 41.74 -24.68
CA MET A 17 -14.42 41.47 -25.96
C MET A 17 -15.18 42.18 -27.09
N PRO A 18 -14.51 42.98 -27.97
CA PRO A 18 -15.20 43.66 -29.04
C PRO A 18 -15.62 42.69 -30.15
N ALA A 19 -16.93 42.61 -30.36
CA ALA A 19 -17.55 41.95 -31.49
C ALA A 19 -17.40 42.83 -32.75
N SER A 20 -16.36 42.60 -33.55
CA SER A 20 -16.38 42.85 -35.01
C SER A 20 -15.01 42.53 -35.63
N ARG A 21 -14.88 41.34 -36.25
CA ARG A 21 -13.92 41.03 -37.35
C ARG A 21 -13.96 39.56 -37.80
N LYS A 22 -15.15 38.93 -37.84
CA LYS A 22 -15.30 37.57 -38.39
C LYS A 22 -16.45 37.45 -39.38
N ALA A 23 -16.55 38.41 -40.29
CA ALA A 23 -17.58 38.39 -41.33
C ALA A 23 -17.02 38.72 -42.73
N THR A 24 -15.83 38.22 -43.10
CA THR A 24 -15.33 38.30 -44.50
C THR A 24 -14.30 37.20 -44.84
N SER A 25 -14.38 35.99 -44.26
CA SER A 25 -13.57 34.86 -44.76
C SER A 25 -14.40 33.93 -45.64
N LEU A 26 -13.80 33.47 -46.75
CA LEU A 26 -14.36 32.50 -47.69
C LEU A 26 -14.84 31.22 -46.97
N VAL A 27 -14.12 30.80 -45.93
CA VAL A 27 -14.48 29.68 -45.03
C VAL A 27 -15.80 29.93 -44.30
N GLY A 28 -16.07 31.18 -43.90
CA GLY A 28 -17.32 31.59 -43.26
C GLY A 28 -18.52 31.57 -44.22
N GLN A 29 -18.30 31.83 -45.51
CA GLN A 29 -19.34 31.74 -46.53
C GLN A 29 -19.65 30.27 -46.90
N VAL A 30 -18.63 29.41 -46.96
CA VAL A 30 -18.80 27.96 -47.20
C VAL A 30 -19.56 27.28 -46.04
N LEU A 31 -19.27 27.66 -44.78
CA LEU A 31 -19.99 27.17 -43.60
C LEU A 31 -21.45 27.66 -43.54
N LYS A 32 -21.76 28.82 -44.14
CA LYS A 32 -23.13 29.35 -44.22
C LYS A 32 -23.94 28.67 -45.34
N ALA A 33 -23.27 28.28 -46.44
CA ALA A 33 -23.86 27.50 -47.52
C ALA A 33 -24.19 26.06 -47.09
N SER A 34 -23.31 25.40 -46.32
CA SER A 34 -23.55 24.03 -45.80
C SER A 34 -24.70 23.96 -44.77
N ARG A 35 -25.03 25.09 -44.12
CA ARG A 35 -26.13 25.19 -43.15
C ARG A 35 -27.49 25.45 -43.79
N ARG A 36 -27.53 25.87 -45.06
CA ARG A 36 -28.77 26.05 -45.84
C ARG A 36 -29.23 24.75 -46.52
N SER A 37 -28.37 23.74 -46.64
CA SER A 37 -28.67 22.47 -47.35
C SER A 37 -29.17 21.33 -46.44
N GLY A 38 -29.71 21.63 -45.25
CA GLY A 38 -30.51 20.68 -44.48
C GLY A 38 -29.80 19.42 -43.92
N ALA A 39 -28.48 19.36 -43.90
CA ALA A 39 -27.75 18.26 -43.27
C ALA A 39 -27.47 18.56 -41.78
N THR A 40 -28.22 17.94 -40.88
CA THR A 40 -27.99 17.98 -39.43
C THR A 40 -26.77 17.12 -39.05
N PRO A 41 -25.68 17.69 -38.52
CA PRO A 41 -24.67 16.89 -37.84
C PRO A 41 -25.15 16.64 -36.41
N LEU A 42 -25.24 15.36 -36.07
CA LEU A 42 -25.47 14.83 -34.72
C LEU A 42 -24.78 15.69 -33.65
N ALA A 43 -25.57 16.04 -32.64
CA ALA A 43 -25.21 16.90 -31.53
C ALA A 43 -23.84 16.54 -30.91
N ARG A 44 -22.93 17.53 -30.89
CA ARG A 44 -21.74 17.50 -30.03
C ARG A 44 -22.19 17.55 -28.58
N ARG A 45 -22.18 16.41 -27.91
CA ARG A 45 -22.15 16.32 -26.44
C ARG A 45 -21.00 17.20 -25.92
N SER A 46 -21.34 18.24 -25.16
CA SER A 46 -20.42 19.14 -24.47
C SER A 46 -19.78 18.44 -23.26
N GLY A 47 -18.96 17.42 -23.51
CA GLY A 47 -18.01 16.88 -22.55
C GLY A 47 -16.61 17.37 -22.90
N LYS A 48 -15.83 17.85 -21.92
CA LYS A 48 -14.39 18.07 -22.08
C LYS A 48 -13.77 16.77 -22.65
N PRO A 49 -12.87 16.80 -23.65
CA PRO A 49 -12.29 15.59 -24.20
C PRO A 49 -11.39 14.95 -23.13
N ALA A 50 -11.90 13.95 -22.41
CA ALA A 50 -11.18 13.21 -21.39
C ALA A 50 -10.34 12.08 -22.04
N GLY A 51 -9.45 12.45 -22.96
CA GLY A 51 -8.47 11.58 -23.58
C GLY A 51 -7.05 12.09 -23.33
N THR A 52 -6.06 11.20 -23.42
CA THR A 52 -4.61 11.50 -23.35
C THR A 52 -4.12 12.47 -24.43
N GLY A 53 -4.99 12.86 -25.38
CA GLY A 53 -4.68 13.76 -26.48
C GLY A 53 -3.80 13.10 -27.54
N ARG A 54 -3.16 13.92 -28.39
CA ARG A 54 -2.20 13.44 -29.42
C ARG A 54 -0.93 12.81 -28.83
N TYR A 55 -0.69 13.01 -27.54
CA TYR A 55 0.51 12.53 -26.83
C TYR A 55 0.39 11.09 -26.32
N GLY A 56 -0.81 10.48 -26.38
CA GLY A 56 -1.02 9.09 -25.97
C GLY A 56 -0.37 8.09 -26.95
N ARG A 57 0.61 7.33 -26.47
CA ARG A 57 1.25 6.23 -27.20
C ARG A 57 0.49 4.91 -27.01
N GLY A 58 0.53 4.00 -27.99
CA GLY A 58 -0.10 2.67 -27.90
C GLY A 58 -1.54 2.55 -28.41
N ARG A 59 -2.17 3.65 -28.84
CA ARG A 59 -3.59 3.63 -29.27
C ARG A 59 -3.87 2.66 -30.43
N ALA A 60 -2.98 2.57 -31.40
CA ALA A 60 -3.16 1.66 -32.54
C ALA A 60 -3.13 0.18 -32.13
N ALA A 61 -2.26 -0.18 -31.19
CA ALA A 61 -2.21 -1.53 -30.63
C ALA A 61 -3.48 -1.86 -29.84
N ALA A 62 -3.96 -0.93 -29.03
CA ALA A 62 -5.21 -1.10 -28.27
C ALA A 62 -6.43 -1.36 -29.19
N LEU A 63 -6.50 -0.69 -30.35
CA LEU A 63 -7.57 -0.90 -31.34
C LEU A 63 -7.48 -2.24 -32.08
N ARG A 64 -6.28 -2.87 -32.12
CA ARG A 64 -6.05 -4.16 -32.77
C ARG A 64 -6.26 -5.36 -31.84
N ALA A 65 -6.36 -5.12 -30.53
CA ALA A 65 -6.59 -6.15 -29.53
C ALA A 65 -7.86 -6.96 -29.87
N ARG A 66 -7.72 -8.28 -30.01
CA ARG A 66 -8.84 -9.20 -30.26
C ARG A 66 -9.06 -10.05 -29.03
N ARG A 67 -10.29 -10.08 -28.52
CA ARG A 67 -10.68 -10.96 -27.42
C ARG A 67 -11.21 -12.28 -27.95
N SER A 68 -10.60 -13.38 -27.51
CA SER A 68 -11.14 -14.73 -27.71
C SER A 68 -11.50 -15.33 -26.34
N PRO A 69 -12.67 -15.99 -26.18
CA PRO A 69 -12.99 -16.69 -24.94
C PRO A 69 -12.03 -17.84 -24.63
N TYR A 70 -11.28 -18.32 -25.63
CA TYR A 70 -10.30 -19.39 -25.53
C TYR A 70 -8.88 -18.88 -25.20
N GLN A 71 -8.66 -17.56 -25.12
CA GLN A 71 -7.38 -17.04 -24.66
C GLN A 71 -7.17 -17.33 -23.18
N ARG A 72 -5.91 -17.58 -22.82
CA ARG A 72 -5.45 -17.57 -21.43
C ARG A 72 -5.70 -16.18 -20.82
N ARG A 73 -5.95 -16.12 -19.52
CA ARG A 73 -6.38 -14.88 -18.86
C ARG A 73 -5.25 -14.29 -18.04
N VAL A 74 -5.11 -12.97 -18.12
CA VAL A 74 -4.15 -12.21 -17.32
C VAL A 74 -4.85 -11.03 -16.70
N VAL A 75 -4.71 -10.88 -15.38
CA VAL A 75 -5.14 -9.67 -14.69
C VAL A 75 -3.98 -8.67 -14.71
N ILE A 76 -4.24 -7.46 -15.21
CA ILE A 76 -3.30 -6.34 -15.12
C ILE A 76 -3.95 -5.22 -14.34
N LYS A 77 -3.31 -4.82 -13.24
CA LYS A 77 -3.62 -3.59 -12.52
C LYS A 77 -2.54 -2.56 -12.84
N ALA A 78 -2.93 -1.32 -13.12
CA ALA A 78 -2.02 -0.27 -13.56
C ALA A 78 -2.28 1.05 -12.83
N ARG A 79 -1.22 1.76 -12.46
CA ARG A 79 -1.32 3.10 -11.85
C ARG A 79 -0.18 4.00 -12.29
N ALA A 80 -0.50 5.24 -12.67
CA ALA A 80 0.48 6.31 -12.81
C ALA A 80 0.66 7.04 -11.48
N VAL A 81 1.87 7.03 -10.93
CA VAL A 81 2.20 7.65 -9.64
C VAL A 81 3.03 8.89 -9.88
N ARG A 82 2.51 10.05 -9.50
CA ARG A 82 3.17 11.36 -9.67
C ARG A 82 4.11 11.65 -8.51
N HIS A 83 5.27 12.24 -8.80
CA HIS A 83 6.26 12.58 -7.76
C HIS A 83 6.10 14.00 -7.22
N LYS A 84 5.39 14.88 -7.92
CA LYS A 84 5.18 16.29 -7.55
C LYS A 84 3.70 16.62 -7.36
N GLY A 85 3.39 17.46 -6.37
CA GLY A 85 2.05 18.02 -6.12
C GLY A 85 1.45 17.66 -4.74
N ALA A 86 0.71 18.60 -4.15
CA ALA A 86 0.18 18.50 -2.77
C ALA A 86 -0.82 17.36 -2.50
N ARG A 87 -1.34 16.71 -3.55
CA ARG A 87 -2.33 15.61 -3.48
C ARG A 87 -1.76 14.21 -3.76
N PHE A 88 -0.49 14.09 -4.13
CA PHE A 88 0.08 12.84 -4.68
C PHE A 88 1.45 12.49 -4.09
N ARG A 89 1.66 12.73 -2.78
CA ARG A 89 2.81 12.13 -2.09
C ARG A 89 2.53 10.64 -1.89
N ALA A 90 2.92 9.82 -2.87
CA ALA A 90 3.14 8.40 -2.61
C ALA A 90 4.40 8.24 -1.75
N ALA A 91 4.55 7.10 -1.07
CA ALA A 91 5.80 6.75 -0.39
C ALA A 91 6.99 6.94 -1.37
N PRO A 92 8.17 7.37 -0.88
CA PRO A 92 9.37 7.47 -1.69
C PRO A 92 9.56 6.17 -2.50
N LEU A 93 9.86 6.30 -3.80
CA LEU A 93 9.98 5.13 -4.69
C LEU A 93 10.95 4.09 -4.13
N ALA A 94 12.06 4.53 -3.54
CA ALA A 94 13.03 3.66 -2.85
C ALA A 94 12.38 2.77 -1.78
N LEU A 95 11.51 3.33 -0.90
CA LEU A 95 10.83 2.53 0.13
C LEU A 95 9.91 1.48 -0.49
N HIS A 96 9.22 1.82 -1.57
CA HIS A 96 8.36 0.88 -2.28
C HIS A 96 9.17 -0.25 -2.93
N VAL A 97 10.32 0.09 -3.52
CA VAL A 97 11.23 -0.90 -4.12
C VAL A 97 11.77 -1.85 -3.06
N SER A 98 12.30 -1.34 -1.94
CA SER A 98 12.79 -2.19 -0.84
C SER A 98 11.68 -3.06 -0.23
N TYR A 99 10.44 -2.58 -0.21
CA TYR A 99 9.30 -3.39 0.21
C TYR A 99 9.06 -4.55 -0.76
N LEU A 100 9.04 -4.28 -2.07
CA LEU A 100 8.82 -5.28 -3.11
C LEU A 100 9.89 -6.39 -3.11
N GLU A 101 11.15 -6.05 -2.80
CA GLU A 101 12.25 -7.01 -2.64
C GLU A 101 12.12 -7.84 -1.35
N ARG A 102 11.67 -7.21 -0.26
CA ARG A 102 11.52 -7.88 1.04
C ARG A 102 10.34 -8.87 1.04
N ASP A 103 9.22 -8.44 0.49
CA ASP A 103 7.97 -9.21 0.49
C ASP A 103 7.90 -10.16 -0.71
N GLY A 104 8.69 -9.90 -1.75
CA GLY A 104 8.83 -10.83 -2.86
C GLY A 104 9.51 -12.11 -2.44
N VAL A 105 8.96 -13.22 -2.89
CA VAL A 105 9.55 -14.55 -2.74
C VAL A 105 9.56 -15.17 -4.13
N THR A 106 10.73 -15.63 -4.58
CA THR A 106 10.86 -16.32 -5.87
C THR A 106 10.24 -17.72 -5.80
N ARG A 107 10.13 -18.39 -6.94
CA ARG A 107 9.65 -19.78 -7.02
C ARG A 107 10.38 -20.74 -6.07
N ASP A 108 11.68 -20.50 -5.86
CA ASP A 108 12.57 -21.32 -5.01
C ASP A 108 12.59 -20.86 -3.54
N GLN A 109 11.62 -20.05 -3.12
CA GLN A 109 11.51 -19.51 -1.76
C GLN A 109 12.66 -18.61 -1.32
N ALA A 110 13.45 -18.09 -2.27
CA ALA A 110 14.47 -17.07 -1.99
C ALA A 110 13.83 -15.66 -1.94
N ARG A 111 14.54 -14.69 -1.35
CA ARG A 111 14.13 -13.27 -1.38
C ARG A 111 13.97 -12.79 -2.81
N GLY A 112 12.94 -11.99 -3.06
CA GLY A 112 12.65 -11.37 -4.34
C GLY A 112 13.82 -10.51 -4.80
N GLN A 113 14.35 -10.83 -5.97
CA GLN A 113 15.43 -10.07 -6.59
C GLN A 113 14.87 -9.27 -7.76
N LEU A 114 15.19 -7.99 -7.81
CA LEU A 114 14.79 -7.15 -8.93
C LEU A 114 15.50 -7.58 -10.20
N PHE A 115 14.77 -7.55 -11.30
CA PHE A 115 15.28 -7.83 -12.63
C PHE A 115 14.83 -6.74 -13.62
N ASP A 116 15.56 -6.60 -14.71
CA ASP A 116 15.27 -5.64 -15.78
C ASP A 116 15.45 -6.29 -17.16
N ALA A 117 15.46 -5.49 -18.22
CA ALA A 117 15.63 -5.98 -19.58
C ALA A 117 16.97 -6.72 -19.81
N GLY A 118 18.03 -6.38 -19.07
CA GLY A 118 19.40 -6.85 -19.29
C GLY A 118 19.88 -7.92 -18.31
N GLY A 119 19.26 -8.06 -17.13
CA GLY A 119 19.68 -9.04 -16.15
C GLY A 119 18.72 -9.25 -14.98
N ASP A 120 19.11 -10.12 -14.07
CA ASP A 120 18.33 -10.59 -12.92
C ASP A 120 18.74 -9.97 -11.57
N ASN A 121 19.60 -8.96 -11.61
CA ASN A 121 20.09 -8.25 -10.43
C ASN A 121 20.09 -6.73 -10.68
N ALA A 122 18.90 -6.19 -10.93
CA ALA A 122 18.71 -4.77 -11.16
C ALA A 122 18.83 -3.98 -9.84
N ASP A 123 19.52 -2.84 -9.88
CA ASP A 123 19.66 -1.96 -8.71
C ASP A 123 18.43 -1.07 -8.55
N GLY A 124 17.63 -1.41 -7.53
CA GLY A 124 16.41 -0.70 -7.17
C GLY A 124 16.62 0.74 -6.70
N GLU A 125 17.71 1.01 -5.98
CA GLU A 125 18.05 2.35 -5.48
C GLU A 125 18.52 3.23 -6.63
N ALA A 126 19.35 2.70 -7.53
CA ALA A 126 19.74 3.40 -8.75
C ALA A 126 18.52 3.72 -9.64
N PHE A 127 17.56 2.79 -9.78
CA PHE A 127 16.31 3.06 -10.50
C PHE A 127 15.49 4.17 -9.83
N ALA A 128 15.36 4.14 -8.50
CA ALA A 128 14.64 5.16 -7.73
C ALA A 128 15.27 6.55 -7.90
N GLN A 129 16.61 6.63 -7.91
CA GLN A 129 17.35 7.87 -8.16
C GLN A 129 17.11 8.42 -9.56
N ARG A 130 17.16 7.57 -10.60
CA ARG A 130 16.85 8.00 -11.99
C ARG A 130 15.43 8.57 -12.12
N CYS A 131 14.50 8.07 -11.33
CA CYS A 131 13.11 8.51 -11.32
C CYS A 131 12.85 9.78 -10.48
N ALA A 132 13.80 10.23 -9.65
CA ALA A 132 13.55 11.23 -8.60
C ALA A 132 12.99 12.57 -9.13
N ASP A 133 13.46 13.00 -10.31
CA ASP A 133 13.07 14.26 -10.94
C ASP A 133 11.96 14.13 -11.98
N ASP A 134 11.50 12.91 -12.25
CA ASP A 134 10.46 12.67 -13.22
C ASP A 134 9.11 13.21 -12.75
N ARG A 135 8.21 13.42 -13.71
CA ARG A 135 6.85 13.83 -13.40
C ARG A 135 6.08 12.72 -12.68
N HIS A 136 6.28 11.49 -13.13
CA HIS A 136 5.60 10.29 -12.66
C HIS A 136 6.40 9.03 -13.00
N HIS A 137 5.98 7.91 -12.44
CA HIS A 137 6.31 6.56 -12.90
C HIS A 137 5.01 5.75 -13.03
N PHE A 138 5.08 4.59 -13.66
CA PHE A 138 3.98 3.64 -13.73
C PHE A 138 4.29 2.43 -12.86
N ARG A 139 3.26 1.91 -12.21
CA ARG A 139 3.29 0.64 -11.48
C ARG A 139 2.29 -0.29 -12.14
N PHE A 140 2.73 -1.50 -12.45
CA PHE A 140 1.90 -2.58 -12.97
C PHE A 140 2.01 -3.78 -12.04
N ILE A 141 0.89 -4.48 -11.88
CA ILE A 141 0.84 -5.82 -11.33
C ILE A 141 0.28 -6.70 -12.43
N VAL A 142 1.05 -7.70 -12.84
CA VAL A 142 0.70 -8.64 -13.92
C VAL A 142 0.52 -10.02 -13.30
N SER A 143 -0.69 -10.55 -13.34
CA SER A 143 -1.06 -11.81 -12.70
C SER A 143 -1.71 -12.75 -13.74
N PRO A 144 -0.93 -13.63 -14.40
CA PRO A 144 -1.48 -14.71 -15.19
C PRO A 144 -2.30 -15.68 -14.32
N GLU A 145 -3.48 -16.12 -14.76
CA GLU A 145 -4.26 -17.11 -14.00
C GLU A 145 -3.52 -18.46 -13.88
N ASP A 146 -2.75 -18.82 -14.91
CA ASP A 146 -2.00 -20.07 -15.01
C ASP A 146 -0.49 -19.86 -14.75
N ALA A 147 -0.13 -18.89 -13.90
CA ALA A 147 1.26 -18.47 -13.69
C ALA A 147 2.21 -19.61 -13.25
N THR A 148 1.70 -20.61 -12.52
CA THR A 148 2.47 -21.78 -12.07
C THR A 148 2.82 -22.75 -13.21
N GLU A 149 2.05 -22.74 -14.30
CA GLU A 149 2.27 -23.56 -15.50
C GLU A 149 3.30 -22.93 -16.44
N LEU A 150 3.55 -21.62 -16.31
CA LEU A 150 4.59 -20.93 -17.08
C LEU A 150 5.97 -21.44 -16.70
N THR A 151 6.82 -21.53 -17.72
CA THR A 151 8.21 -21.99 -17.58
C THR A 151 8.99 -21.00 -16.72
N ASP A 152 8.91 -19.71 -17.07
CA ASP A 152 9.59 -18.64 -16.36
C ASP A 152 8.83 -17.30 -16.47
N LEU A 153 8.37 -16.79 -15.33
CA LEU A 153 7.70 -15.49 -15.23
C LEU A 153 8.60 -14.31 -15.59
N ARG A 154 9.92 -14.42 -15.40
CA ARG A 154 10.88 -13.36 -15.71
C ARG A 154 11.06 -13.21 -17.21
N THR A 155 11.20 -14.31 -17.92
CA THR A 155 11.21 -14.36 -19.39
C THR A 155 9.90 -13.82 -19.97
N PHE A 156 8.74 -14.33 -19.49
CA PHE A 156 7.43 -13.82 -19.86
C PHE A 156 7.31 -12.29 -19.70
N THR A 157 7.79 -11.76 -18.57
CA THR A 157 7.75 -10.33 -18.29
C THR A 157 8.60 -9.53 -19.27
N ARG A 158 9.81 -9.99 -19.61
CA ARG A 158 10.67 -9.31 -20.60
C ARG A 158 10.01 -9.23 -21.97
N GLU A 159 9.43 -10.34 -22.43
CA GLU A 159 8.73 -10.37 -23.71
C GLU A 159 7.52 -9.44 -23.74
N LEU A 160 6.75 -9.38 -22.64
CA LEU A 160 5.64 -8.45 -22.48
C LEU A 160 6.13 -6.99 -22.51
N MET A 161 7.24 -6.69 -21.83
CA MET A 161 7.82 -5.34 -21.81
C MET A 161 8.38 -4.92 -23.16
N ASP A 162 8.92 -5.86 -23.95
CA ASP A 162 9.34 -5.64 -25.33
C ASP A 162 8.15 -5.36 -26.25
N ASP A 163 7.06 -6.13 -26.13
CA ASP A 163 5.82 -5.85 -26.87
C ASP A 163 5.27 -4.48 -26.53
N MET A 164 5.29 -4.12 -25.25
CA MET A 164 4.89 -2.79 -24.78
C MET A 164 5.79 -1.69 -25.36
N ALA A 165 7.11 -1.87 -25.39
CA ALA A 165 8.03 -0.92 -25.99
C ALA A 165 7.74 -0.72 -27.50
N ARG A 166 7.46 -1.80 -28.24
CA ARG A 166 7.08 -1.75 -29.66
C ARG A 166 5.75 -1.03 -29.86
N ASP A 167 4.74 -1.36 -29.07
CA ASP A 167 3.40 -0.76 -29.16
C ASP A 167 3.42 0.75 -28.84
N LEU A 168 4.26 1.16 -27.88
CA LEU A 168 4.43 2.56 -27.49
C LEU A 168 5.39 3.34 -28.40
N GLY A 169 6.19 2.65 -29.22
CA GLY A 169 7.17 3.27 -30.11
C GLY A 169 8.32 3.96 -29.37
N THR A 170 8.69 3.46 -28.19
CA THR A 170 9.82 3.98 -27.38
C THR A 170 10.41 2.86 -26.54
N ARG A 171 11.71 2.93 -26.25
CA ARG A 171 12.32 2.10 -25.21
C ARG A 171 11.76 2.47 -23.83
N LEU A 172 11.74 1.50 -22.94
CA LEU A 172 11.25 1.63 -21.57
C LEU A 172 12.38 1.32 -20.59
N ASP A 173 12.56 2.19 -19.58
CA ASP A 173 13.41 1.94 -18.41
C ASP A 173 12.50 1.39 -17.30
N TRP A 174 12.73 0.15 -16.89
CA TRP A 174 11.87 -0.57 -15.97
C TRP A 174 12.66 -1.55 -15.09
N VAL A 175 12.09 -1.83 -13.92
CA VAL A 175 12.53 -2.92 -13.03
C VAL A 175 11.30 -3.71 -12.61
N ALA A 176 11.47 -5.00 -12.32
CA ALA A 176 10.40 -5.87 -11.90
C ALA A 176 10.84 -6.88 -10.83
N VAL A 177 9.87 -7.45 -10.11
CA VAL A 177 10.07 -8.58 -9.20
C VAL A 177 8.87 -9.51 -9.26
N ASP A 178 9.13 -10.81 -9.24
CA ASP A 178 8.12 -11.86 -9.20
C ASP A 178 7.84 -12.33 -7.77
N HIS A 179 6.56 -12.49 -7.42
CA HIS A 179 6.07 -12.86 -6.10
C HIS A 179 5.32 -14.19 -6.17
N TRP A 180 5.77 -15.19 -5.40
CA TRP A 180 5.20 -16.55 -5.33
C TRP A 180 4.61 -16.90 -3.96
N ASN A 181 4.70 -16.00 -2.99
CA ASN A 181 4.16 -16.15 -1.62
C ASN A 181 2.65 -15.83 -1.50
N THR A 182 1.97 -15.56 -2.61
CA THR A 182 0.52 -15.31 -2.63
C THR A 182 -0.21 -16.46 -3.31
N ASP A 183 -1.53 -16.54 -3.12
CA ASP A 183 -2.37 -17.60 -3.70
C ASP A 183 -2.28 -17.64 -5.25
N ASN A 184 -1.86 -16.55 -5.91
CA ASN A 184 -1.61 -16.49 -7.35
C ASN A 184 -0.28 -15.77 -7.64
N PRO A 185 0.73 -16.47 -8.21
CA PRO A 185 1.99 -15.83 -8.57
C PRO A 185 1.79 -14.65 -9.52
N HIS A 186 2.52 -13.57 -9.27
CA HIS A 186 2.37 -12.34 -10.04
C HIS A 186 3.67 -11.54 -10.09
N VAL A 187 3.73 -10.58 -11.02
CA VAL A 187 4.91 -9.76 -11.24
C VAL A 187 4.58 -8.30 -11.04
N HIS A 188 5.37 -7.63 -10.21
CA HIS A 188 5.38 -6.18 -10.08
C HIS A 188 6.32 -5.60 -11.12
N VAL A 189 5.84 -4.64 -11.91
CA VAL A 189 6.68 -3.91 -12.88
C VAL A 189 6.59 -2.41 -12.63
N LEU A 190 7.74 -1.78 -12.39
CA LEU A 190 7.89 -0.34 -12.25
C LEU A 190 8.50 0.21 -13.54
N VAL A 191 7.78 1.10 -14.21
CA VAL A 191 8.24 1.73 -15.47
C VAL A 191 8.44 3.22 -15.25
N ARG A 192 9.62 3.71 -15.59
CA ARG A 192 9.96 5.13 -15.52
C ARG A 192 9.03 5.97 -16.41
N GLY A 193 8.60 7.14 -15.95
CA GLY A 193 7.69 8.02 -16.71
C GLY A 193 8.37 8.88 -17.77
N ARG A 194 9.52 8.46 -18.27
CA ARG A 194 10.30 9.13 -19.34
C ARG A 194 10.43 8.19 -20.53
N ALA A 195 10.36 8.75 -21.72
CA ALA A 195 10.64 8.05 -22.96
C ALA A 195 12.10 8.21 -23.39
N ALA A 196 12.50 7.46 -24.42
CA ALA A 196 13.89 7.44 -24.90
C ALA A 196 14.35 8.80 -25.47
N ASP A 197 13.41 9.63 -25.93
CA ASP A 197 13.63 11.02 -26.37
C ASP A 197 13.78 12.01 -25.20
N GLY A 198 13.71 11.53 -23.95
CA GLY A 198 13.74 12.35 -22.75
C GLY A 198 12.41 13.03 -22.42
N ALA A 199 11.36 12.92 -23.26
CA ALA A 199 10.06 13.50 -22.97
C ALA A 199 9.28 12.67 -21.94
N ASP A 200 8.22 13.25 -21.37
CA ASP A 200 7.32 12.52 -20.48
C ASP A 200 6.62 11.37 -21.22
N LEU A 201 6.73 10.16 -20.70
CA LEU A 201 6.00 9.00 -21.21
C LEU A 201 4.51 9.12 -20.87
N VAL A 202 3.68 9.30 -21.91
CA VAL A 202 2.22 9.31 -21.81
C VAL A 202 1.65 8.09 -22.54
N ILE A 203 1.14 7.13 -21.77
CA ILE A 203 0.51 5.93 -22.30
C ILE A 203 -0.96 6.21 -22.54
N ASP A 204 -1.48 5.83 -23.71
CA ASP A 204 -2.89 5.99 -24.05
C ASP A 204 -3.80 5.23 -23.07
N ARG A 205 -4.94 5.84 -22.73
CA ARG A 205 -5.89 5.27 -21.77
C ARG A 205 -6.40 3.90 -22.23
N ASP A 206 -6.67 3.73 -23.52
CA ASP A 206 -7.20 2.47 -24.04
C ASP A 206 -6.13 1.37 -24.05
N TYR A 207 -4.86 1.76 -24.22
CA TYR A 207 -3.73 0.83 -24.09
C TYR A 207 -3.56 0.35 -22.65
N ILE A 208 -3.62 1.24 -21.66
CA ILE A 208 -3.62 0.86 -20.23
C ILE A 208 -4.84 0.00 -19.89
N ARG A 209 -6.01 0.37 -20.43
CA ARG A 209 -7.26 -0.33 -20.12
C ARG A 209 -7.25 -1.75 -20.67
N GLU A 210 -6.79 -1.96 -21.90
CA GLU A 210 -6.98 -3.21 -22.63
C GLU A 210 -5.74 -3.69 -23.41
N GLY A 211 -4.96 -2.79 -24.00
CA GLY A 211 -3.83 -3.13 -24.87
C GLY A 211 -2.77 -4.01 -24.20
N MET A 212 -2.23 -3.58 -23.05
CA MET A 212 -1.22 -4.37 -22.32
C MET A 212 -1.75 -5.74 -21.89
N ARG A 213 -3.03 -5.81 -21.50
CA ARG A 213 -3.67 -7.08 -21.11
C ARG A 213 -3.76 -8.03 -22.29
N SER A 214 -4.17 -7.54 -23.46
CA SER A 214 -4.23 -8.36 -24.69
C SER A 214 -2.86 -8.96 -25.01
N ARG A 215 -1.78 -8.19 -24.91
CA ARG A 215 -0.41 -8.68 -25.13
C ARG A 215 -0.02 -9.78 -24.14
N ALA A 216 -0.32 -9.58 -22.86
CA ALA A 216 -0.05 -10.59 -21.85
C ALA A 216 -0.86 -11.87 -22.09
N GLU A 217 -2.14 -11.77 -22.41
CA GLU A 217 -3.01 -12.91 -22.73
C GLU A 217 -2.54 -13.65 -23.99
N GLU A 218 -2.10 -12.93 -25.03
CA GLU A 218 -1.47 -13.50 -26.23
C GLU A 218 -0.22 -14.31 -25.88
N ARG A 219 0.70 -13.77 -25.07
CA ARG A 219 1.94 -14.43 -24.65
C ARG A 219 1.68 -15.73 -23.89
N VAL A 220 0.83 -15.68 -22.86
CA VAL A 220 0.46 -16.89 -22.09
C VAL A 220 -0.21 -17.93 -22.99
N THR A 221 -1.03 -17.49 -23.95
CA THR A 221 -1.70 -18.39 -24.91
C THR A 221 -0.72 -19.02 -25.90
N ILE A 222 0.34 -18.32 -26.31
CA ILE A 222 1.39 -18.86 -27.17
C ILE A 222 2.17 -19.97 -26.43
N GLU A 223 2.50 -19.76 -25.16
CA GLU A 223 3.27 -20.73 -24.37
C GLU A 223 2.42 -21.95 -23.94
N LEU A 224 1.23 -21.72 -23.37
CA LEU A 224 0.40 -22.77 -22.76
C LEU A 224 -0.73 -23.29 -23.66
N GLY A 225 -0.86 -22.74 -24.86
CA GLY A 225 -1.99 -23.00 -25.75
C GLY A 225 -3.31 -22.34 -25.29
N PRO A 226 -4.36 -22.39 -26.13
CA PRO A 226 -5.69 -21.90 -25.78
C PRO A 226 -6.33 -22.74 -24.68
N ARG A 227 -7.19 -22.11 -23.87
CA ARG A 227 -8.01 -22.78 -22.85
C ARG A 227 -9.00 -23.73 -23.52
N SER A 228 -9.15 -24.94 -22.97
CA SER A 228 -10.19 -25.85 -23.45
C SER A 228 -11.58 -25.43 -22.94
N GLU A 229 -12.63 -25.89 -23.62
CA GLU A 229 -13.99 -25.67 -23.13
C GLU A 229 -14.20 -26.27 -21.73
N ARG A 230 -13.55 -27.40 -21.43
CA ARG A 230 -13.59 -28.02 -20.09
C ARG A 230 -13.00 -27.10 -19.04
N ASP A 231 -11.86 -26.47 -19.30
CA ASP A 231 -11.22 -25.54 -18.36
C ASP A 231 -12.07 -24.31 -18.09
N ILE A 232 -12.73 -23.79 -19.14
CA ILE A 232 -13.67 -22.67 -19.02
C ILE A 232 -14.86 -23.06 -18.14
N GLN A 233 -15.43 -24.25 -18.36
CA GLN A 233 -16.57 -24.74 -17.58
C GLN A 233 -16.19 -25.01 -16.12
N HIS A 234 -15.04 -25.63 -15.85
CA HIS A 234 -14.55 -25.86 -14.48
C HIS A 234 -14.27 -24.55 -13.75
N ALA A 235 -13.73 -23.53 -14.43
CA ALA A 235 -13.54 -22.21 -13.84
C ALA A 235 -14.89 -21.54 -13.47
N MET A 236 -15.88 -21.61 -14.35
CA MET A 236 -17.21 -21.04 -14.08
C MET A 236 -17.97 -21.82 -12.98
N ALA A 237 -17.81 -23.15 -12.93
CA ALA A 237 -18.42 -23.97 -11.88
C ALA A 237 -17.91 -23.59 -10.47
N ARG A 238 -16.63 -23.23 -10.34
CA ARG A 238 -16.06 -22.72 -9.07
C ARG A 238 -16.66 -21.38 -8.64
N GLU A 239 -17.17 -20.56 -9.55
CA GLU A 239 -17.82 -19.28 -9.20
C GLU A 239 -19.18 -19.48 -8.51
N VAL A 240 -19.84 -20.63 -8.67
CA VAL A 240 -21.18 -20.89 -8.14
C VAL A 240 -21.22 -20.77 -6.61
N SER A 241 -20.25 -21.36 -5.92
CA SER A 241 -20.17 -21.37 -4.45
C SER A 241 -19.27 -20.27 -3.87
N ALA A 242 -18.67 -19.41 -4.71
CA ALA A 242 -17.66 -18.46 -4.25
C ALA A 242 -18.26 -17.31 -3.44
N GLU A 243 -17.72 -17.01 -2.25
CA GLU A 243 -18.21 -15.92 -1.37
C GLU A 243 -17.64 -14.55 -1.74
N ARG A 244 -17.49 -14.29 -3.04
CA ARG A 244 -16.98 -13.04 -3.63
C ARG A 244 -17.80 -12.65 -4.86
N TRP A 245 -17.60 -11.44 -5.37
CA TRP A 245 -18.27 -10.99 -6.60
C TRP A 245 -17.64 -11.64 -7.84
N THR A 246 -18.45 -12.29 -8.67
CA THR A 246 -17.99 -13.17 -9.77
C THR A 246 -18.46 -12.73 -11.16
N GLY A 247 -18.08 -13.48 -12.20
CA GLY A 247 -18.62 -13.32 -13.54
C GLY A 247 -20.11 -13.66 -13.61
N LEU A 248 -20.55 -14.69 -12.89
CA LEU A 248 -21.97 -15.08 -12.81
C LEU A 248 -22.83 -13.96 -12.20
N ASP A 249 -22.34 -13.29 -11.15
CA ASP A 249 -23.07 -12.19 -10.51
C ASP A 249 -23.28 -10.98 -11.43
N ARG A 250 -22.27 -10.65 -12.24
CA ARG A 250 -22.38 -9.61 -13.27
C ARG A 250 -23.41 -9.96 -14.33
N GLN A 251 -23.51 -11.23 -14.71
CA GLN A 251 -24.53 -11.69 -15.66
C GLN A 251 -25.92 -11.57 -15.06
N LEU A 252 -26.12 -12.06 -13.82
CA LEU A 252 -27.36 -11.93 -13.08
C LEU A 252 -27.78 -10.46 -12.91
N ARG A 253 -26.82 -9.57 -12.56
CA ARG A 253 -27.06 -8.13 -12.48
C ARG A 253 -27.50 -7.55 -13.82
N THR A 254 -26.81 -7.91 -14.90
CA THR A 254 -27.17 -7.43 -16.25
C THR A 254 -28.58 -7.86 -16.65
N MET A 255 -28.99 -9.09 -16.32
CA MET A 255 -30.36 -9.57 -16.54
C MET A 255 -31.37 -8.74 -15.75
N GLN A 256 -31.11 -8.52 -14.46
CA GLN A 256 -31.98 -7.70 -13.61
C GLN A 256 -32.06 -6.25 -14.08
N ASP A 257 -30.95 -5.63 -14.45
CA ASP A 257 -30.93 -4.23 -14.87
C ASP A 257 -31.70 -4.03 -16.17
N ARG A 258 -31.69 -5.04 -17.06
CA ARG A 258 -32.43 -5.04 -18.32
C ARG A 258 -33.93 -5.30 -18.10
N ASP A 259 -34.26 -6.34 -17.34
CA ASP A 259 -35.61 -6.92 -17.30
C ASP A 259 -36.33 -6.65 -15.96
N GLN A 260 -35.73 -5.86 -15.06
CA GLN A 260 -36.12 -5.60 -13.66
C GLN A 260 -36.18 -6.86 -12.75
N VAL A 261 -36.00 -8.03 -13.34
CA VAL A 261 -36.04 -9.35 -12.69
C VAL A 261 -34.98 -10.24 -13.31
N ILE A 262 -34.53 -11.25 -12.57
CA ILE A 262 -33.71 -12.32 -13.11
C ILE A 262 -34.64 -13.48 -13.42
N ASP A 263 -34.97 -13.69 -14.70
CA ASP A 263 -35.80 -14.82 -15.14
C ASP A 263 -34.90 -16.01 -15.52
N LEU A 264 -34.94 -17.05 -14.68
CA LEU A 264 -34.21 -18.30 -14.84
C LEU A 264 -35.18 -19.48 -15.04
N ARG A 265 -36.36 -19.24 -15.63
CA ARG A 265 -37.22 -20.34 -16.08
C ARG A 265 -36.65 -21.01 -17.34
N PRO A 266 -36.88 -22.31 -17.55
CA PRO A 266 -36.34 -23.02 -18.72
C PRO A 266 -36.88 -22.44 -20.04
N ALA A 267 -35.99 -22.18 -21.00
CA ALA A 267 -36.34 -21.76 -22.36
C ALA A 267 -35.75 -22.73 -23.41
N ALA A 268 -36.45 -22.92 -24.54
CA ALA A 268 -36.12 -23.94 -25.55
C ALA A 268 -34.73 -23.74 -26.19
N ASP A 269 -34.30 -22.49 -26.38
CA ASP A 269 -33.03 -22.13 -27.05
C ASP A 269 -31.89 -21.80 -26.06
N GLN A 270 -32.02 -22.16 -24.79
CA GLN A 270 -31.05 -21.80 -23.76
C GLN A 270 -29.95 -22.86 -23.61
N ASP A 271 -28.70 -22.41 -23.48
CA ASP A 271 -27.58 -23.27 -23.07
C ASP A 271 -27.84 -23.82 -21.65
N ARG A 272 -28.23 -25.11 -21.57
CA ARG A 272 -28.60 -25.78 -20.33
C ARG A 272 -27.48 -25.78 -19.29
N ARG A 273 -26.22 -25.88 -19.72
CA ARG A 273 -25.07 -25.93 -18.80
C ARG A 273 -24.85 -24.57 -18.16
N ARG A 274 -24.84 -23.51 -18.96
CA ARG A 274 -24.74 -22.13 -18.47
C ARG A 274 -25.93 -21.75 -17.59
N HIS A 275 -27.14 -22.19 -17.95
CA HIS A 275 -28.33 -22.00 -17.14
C HIS A 275 -28.18 -22.65 -15.76
N ALA A 276 -27.71 -23.89 -15.69
CA ALA A 276 -27.47 -24.59 -14.42
C ALA A 276 -26.49 -23.83 -13.50
N LEU A 277 -25.45 -23.20 -14.07
CA LEU A 277 -24.50 -22.37 -13.30
C LEU A 277 -25.17 -21.12 -12.71
N LEU A 278 -26.02 -20.43 -13.48
CA LEU A 278 -26.75 -19.25 -13.01
C LEU A 278 -27.78 -19.60 -11.93
N VAL A 279 -28.50 -20.72 -12.09
CA VAL A 279 -29.43 -21.25 -11.10
C VAL A 279 -28.69 -21.64 -9.82
N GLY A 280 -27.58 -22.38 -9.95
CA GLY A 280 -26.72 -22.72 -8.82
C GLY A 280 -26.25 -21.46 -8.09
N ARG A 281 -25.81 -20.44 -8.84
CA ARG A 281 -25.31 -19.19 -8.26
C ARG A 281 -26.40 -18.41 -7.53
N VAL A 282 -27.59 -18.24 -8.12
CA VAL A 282 -28.66 -17.49 -7.46
C VAL A 282 -29.13 -18.17 -6.17
N ASN A 283 -29.13 -19.51 -6.13
CA ASN A 283 -29.41 -20.28 -4.92
C ASN A 283 -28.35 -20.05 -3.83
N THR A 284 -27.07 -19.99 -4.19
CA THR A 284 -25.99 -19.59 -3.25
C THR A 284 -26.25 -18.19 -2.70
N LEU A 285 -26.52 -17.21 -3.58
CA LEU A 285 -26.83 -15.84 -3.17
C LEU A 285 -28.07 -15.77 -2.27
N ALA A 286 -29.08 -16.59 -2.52
CA ALA A 286 -30.28 -16.66 -1.71
C ALA A 286 -30.01 -17.21 -0.30
N ARG A 287 -29.17 -18.24 -0.18
CA ARG A 287 -28.72 -18.78 1.12
C ARG A 287 -27.96 -17.73 1.94
N MET A 288 -27.23 -16.83 1.28
CA MET A 288 -26.54 -15.69 1.90
C MET A 288 -27.48 -14.50 2.15
N GLY A 289 -28.77 -14.58 1.81
CA GLY A 289 -29.72 -13.47 1.93
C GLY A 289 -29.44 -12.31 0.98
N LEU A 290 -28.73 -12.54 -0.13
CA LEU A 290 -28.37 -11.56 -1.16
C LEU A 290 -29.29 -11.58 -2.39
N ALA A 291 -30.03 -12.68 -2.58
CA ALA A 291 -31.07 -12.80 -3.58
C ALA A 291 -32.35 -13.36 -2.95
N ARG A 292 -33.50 -13.07 -3.57
CA ARG A 292 -34.80 -13.62 -3.19
C ARG A 292 -35.56 -14.10 -4.41
N GLU A 293 -36.25 -15.22 -4.27
CA GLU A 293 -37.21 -15.68 -5.26
C GLU A 293 -38.51 -14.90 -5.09
N THR A 294 -38.99 -14.29 -6.17
CA THR A 294 -40.25 -13.54 -6.19
C THR A 294 -41.40 -14.37 -6.72
N GLN A 295 -41.11 -15.27 -7.67
CA GLN A 295 -42.00 -16.28 -8.24
C GLN A 295 -41.12 -17.47 -8.63
N PRO A 296 -41.68 -18.68 -8.82
CA PRO A 296 -40.91 -19.85 -9.26
C PRO A 296 -40.03 -19.54 -10.48
N GLY A 297 -38.71 -19.61 -10.31
CA GLY A 297 -37.70 -19.32 -11.33
C GLY A 297 -37.44 -17.84 -11.61
N ARG A 298 -38.08 -16.90 -10.90
CA ARG A 298 -37.86 -15.44 -11.04
C ARG A 298 -37.31 -14.83 -9.77
N TRP A 299 -36.13 -14.24 -9.88
CA TRP A 299 -35.34 -13.78 -8.74
C TRP A 299 -35.11 -12.27 -8.77
N THR A 300 -34.87 -11.70 -7.59
CA THR A 300 -34.33 -10.35 -7.45
C THR A 300 -33.12 -10.38 -6.53
N MET A 301 -32.04 -9.75 -6.96
CA MET A 301 -30.80 -9.56 -6.20
C MET A 301 -30.83 -8.19 -5.51
N ARG A 302 -30.39 -8.16 -4.26
CA ARG A 302 -30.28 -6.93 -3.47
C ARG A 302 -29.40 -5.89 -4.16
N ALA A 303 -29.71 -4.61 -3.92
CA ALA A 303 -28.96 -3.49 -4.47
C ALA A 303 -27.52 -3.45 -3.92
N ASP A 304 -27.33 -3.81 -2.65
CA ASP A 304 -26.03 -3.83 -1.97
C ASP A 304 -25.26 -5.15 -2.13
N ALA A 305 -25.78 -6.13 -2.87
CA ALA A 305 -25.16 -7.47 -2.98
C ALA A 305 -23.71 -7.43 -3.48
N GLU A 306 -23.39 -6.54 -4.41
CA GLU A 306 -22.01 -6.37 -4.90
C GLU A 306 -21.08 -5.84 -3.81
N LYS A 307 -21.54 -4.86 -3.02
CA LYS A 307 -20.78 -4.33 -1.90
C LYS A 307 -20.55 -5.42 -0.84
N THR A 308 -21.62 -6.12 -0.44
CA THR A 308 -21.54 -7.17 0.58
C THR A 308 -20.59 -8.29 0.18
N LEU A 309 -20.63 -8.77 -1.07
CA LEU A 309 -19.72 -9.82 -1.54
C LEU A 309 -18.26 -9.35 -1.63
N ARG A 310 -18.02 -8.07 -1.93
CA ARG A 310 -16.66 -7.50 -1.87
C ARG A 310 -16.17 -7.36 -0.43
N ASP A 311 -17.05 -6.97 0.49
CA ASP A 311 -16.71 -6.86 1.91
C ASP A 311 -16.39 -8.24 2.51
N LEU A 312 -17.09 -9.30 2.07
CA LEU A 312 -16.79 -10.69 2.42
C LEU A 312 -15.44 -11.15 1.85
N GLU A 313 -15.17 -10.90 0.57
CA GLU A 313 -13.86 -11.19 -0.06
C GLU A 313 -12.71 -10.54 0.70
N ILE A 314 -12.85 -9.26 1.03
CA ILE A 314 -11.88 -8.51 1.84
C ILE A 314 -11.69 -9.16 3.22
N ARG A 315 -12.77 -9.58 3.86
CA ARG A 315 -12.73 -10.20 5.19
C ARG A 315 -11.98 -11.53 5.16
N ASP A 316 -12.26 -12.38 4.17
CA ASP A 316 -11.58 -13.66 4.00
C ASP A 316 -10.09 -13.47 3.73
N ASP A 317 -9.72 -12.50 2.88
CA ASP A 317 -8.32 -12.16 2.60
C ASP A 317 -7.59 -11.67 3.87
N VAL A 318 -8.25 -10.83 4.67
CA VAL A 318 -7.72 -10.35 5.96
C VAL A 318 -7.54 -11.52 6.93
N ILE A 319 -8.51 -12.43 7.03
CA ILE A 319 -8.43 -13.59 7.92
C ILE A 319 -7.26 -14.50 7.52
N LYS A 320 -7.10 -14.79 6.22
CA LYS A 320 -5.96 -15.56 5.70
C LYS A 320 -4.62 -14.89 6.06
N THR A 321 -4.54 -13.57 5.86
CA THR A 321 -3.35 -12.77 6.16
C THR A 321 -2.98 -12.85 7.64
N ILE A 322 -3.96 -12.66 8.53
CA ILE A 322 -3.76 -12.75 9.98
C ILE A 322 -3.31 -14.15 10.35
N HIS A 323 -4.02 -15.18 9.92
CA HIS A 323 -3.71 -16.58 10.25
C HIS A 323 -2.28 -16.94 9.84
N ARG A 324 -1.87 -16.57 8.62
CA ARG A 324 -0.50 -16.77 8.13
C ARG A 324 0.53 -16.11 9.05
N SER A 325 0.38 -14.81 9.30
CA SER A 325 1.34 -14.06 10.13
C SER A 325 1.40 -14.53 11.58
N MET A 326 0.26 -14.93 12.15
CA MET A 326 0.19 -15.44 13.52
C MET A 326 0.82 -16.83 13.62
N ALA A 327 0.57 -17.70 12.65
CA ALA A 327 1.17 -19.04 12.59
C ALA A 327 2.69 -18.99 12.42
N GLU A 328 3.21 -18.11 11.56
CA GLU A 328 4.65 -17.92 11.33
C GLU A 328 5.41 -17.54 12.62
N ASN A 329 4.76 -16.81 13.52
CA ASN A 329 5.34 -16.36 14.79
C ASN A 329 4.91 -17.22 16.00
N GLY A 330 4.15 -18.30 15.78
CA GLY A 330 3.64 -19.17 16.85
C GLY A 330 2.62 -18.53 17.79
N TRP A 331 1.99 -17.42 17.39
CA TRP A 331 0.98 -16.72 18.18
C TRP A 331 -0.42 -17.24 17.91
N ARG A 332 -1.27 -17.27 18.95
CA ARG A 332 -2.66 -17.72 18.84
C ARG A 332 -3.57 -16.55 18.50
N SER A 333 -4.27 -16.63 17.37
CA SER A 333 -5.34 -15.68 17.04
C SER A 333 -6.71 -16.24 17.41
N ASP A 334 -7.47 -15.52 18.24
CA ASP A 334 -8.90 -15.76 18.40
C ASP A 334 -9.69 -14.97 17.36
N LEU A 335 -10.06 -15.62 16.25
CA LEU A 335 -10.79 -15.01 15.15
C LEU A 335 -12.18 -14.49 15.56
N SER A 336 -12.75 -14.98 16.66
CA SER A 336 -14.03 -14.48 17.18
C SER A 336 -13.92 -13.04 17.71
N ARG A 337 -12.69 -12.57 17.95
CA ARG A 337 -12.35 -11.23 18.46
C ARG A 337 -11.63 -10.36 17.44
N LEU A 338 -11.74 -10.74 16.16
CA LEU A 338 -11.19 -9.96 15.06
C LEU A 338 -11.96 -8.65 14.87
N ALA A 339 -11.24 -7.54 14.92
CA ALA A 339 -11.75 -6.20 14.64
C ALA A 339 -11.11 -5.67 13.35
N ILE A 340 -11.87 -5.65 12.25
CA ILE A 340 -11.46 -5.08 10.98
C ILE A 340 -11.91 -3.62 10.94
N HIS A 341 -10.95 -2.71 10.80
CA HIS A 341 -11.20 -1.27 10.85
C HIS A 341 -11.08 -0.66 9.46
N ASP A 342 -12.22 -0.28 8.87
CA ASP A 342 -12.26 0.51 7.63
C ASP A 342 -11.87 1.97 7.88
N GLN A 343 -12.26 2.49 9.04
CA GLN A 343 -11.85 3.77 9.58
C GLN A 343 -11.12 3.53 10.88
N GLN A 344 -10.18 4.41 11.22
CA GLN A 344 -9.41 4.19 12.42
C GLN A 344 -10.27 4.37 13.69
N PRO A 345 -10.13 3.47 14.68
CA PRO A 345 -10.86 3.56 15.94
C PRO A 345 -10.41 4.79 16.73
N SER A 346 -11.31 5.44 17.46
CA SER A 346 -11.00 6.66 18.25
C SER A 346 -10.06 6.39 19.42
N ASP A 347 -10.13 5.19 19.97
CA ASP A 347 -9.40 4.83 21.18
C ASP A 347 -7.97 4.38 20.82
N PRO A 348 -6.96 4.73 21.64
CA PRO A 348 -5.60 4.27 21.41
C PRO A 348 -5.54 2.75 21.54
N ILE A 349 -4.95 2.11 20.52
CA ILE A 349 -4.71 0.66 20.55
C ILE A 349 -3.24 0.45 20.85
N ILE A 350 -2.95 -0.16 21.99
CA ILE A 350 -1.60 -0.63 22.32
C ILE A 350 -1.61 -2.16 22.25
N GLY A 351 -0.59 -2.73 21.62
CA GLY A 351 -0.50 -4.17 21.44
C GLY A 351 0.79 -4.63 20.78
N ARG A 352 0.89 -5.94 20.59
CA ARG A 352 1.99 -6.59 19.86
C ARG A 352 1.74 -6.49 18.37
N LEU A 353 2.71 -5.98 17.61
CA LEU A 353 2.66 -5.96 16.15
C LEU A 353 2.79 -7.38 15.63
N ALA A 354 1.74 -7.92 14.99
CA ALA A 354 1.78 -9.25 14.40
C ALA A 354 2.37 -9.21 12.98
N SER A 355 1.87 -8.29 12.15
CA SER A 355 2.38 -8.10 10.79
C SER A 355 2.02 -6.71 10.27
N ARG A 356 2.66 -6.32 9.17
CA ARG A 356 2.32 -5.14 8.37
C ARG A 356 2.57 -5.45 6.91
N GLY A 357 1.83 -4.82 6.03
CA GLY A 357 1.97 -5.03 4.59
C GLY A 357 1.22 -4.00 3.77
N LEU A 358 1.22 -4.16 2.46
CA LEU A 358 0.41 -3.36 1.55
C LEU A 358 -0.95 -4.04 1.34
N HIS A 359 -2.04 -3.28 1.54
CA HIS A 359 -3.38 -3.74 1.15
C HIS A 359 -3.74 -3.30 -0.28
N ASP A 360 -3.11 -2.21 -0.76
CA ASP A 360 -3.12 -1.83 -2.17
C ASP A 360 -1.72 -1.37 -2.56
N GLU A 361 -0.94 -2.33 -3.09
CA GLU A 361 0.47 -2.16 -3.48
C GLU A 361 0.68 -1.06 -4.53
N LEU A 362 -0.28 -0.92 -5.47
CA LEU A 362 -0.20 0.15 -6.46
C LEU A 362 -0.28 1.51 -5.81
N SER A 363 -1.21 1.68 -4.87
CA SER A 363 -1.40 2.93 -4.15
C SER A 363 -0.36 3.21 -3.07
N GLY A 364 0.26 2.15 -2.53
CA GLY A 364 1.08 2.22 -1.32
C GLY A 364 0.29 2.24 -0.02
N LYS A 365 -1.04 2.08 -0.06
CA LYS A 365 -1.86 1.94 1.15
C LYS A 365 -1.49 0.67 1.88
N ALA A 366 -1.29 0.82 3.17
CA ALA A 366 -0.77 -0.24 4.02
C ALA A 366 -1.82 -0.71 5.03
N TYR A 367 -1.54 -1.86 5.60
CA TYR A 367 -2.23 -2.37 6.77
C TYR A 367 -1.23 -2.78 7.85
N ALA A 368 -1.72 -2.87 9.07
CA ALA A 368 -1.02 -3.53 10.16
C ALA A 368 -2.00 -4.39 10.96
N VAL A 369 -1.52 -5.53 11.42
CA VAL A 369 -2.22 -6.42 12.33
C VAL A 369 -1.60 -6.25 13.71
N VAL A 370 -2.41 -5.84 14.68
CA VAL A 370 -1.99 -5.62 16.07
C VAL A 370 -2.81 -6.53 16.98
N ASP A 371 -2.13 -7.35 17.77
CA ASP A 371 -2.73 -8.13 18.85
C ASP A 371 -2.85 -7.24 20.08
N GLY A 372 -4.06 -6.72 20.31
CA GLY A 372 -4.34 -5.66 21.26
C GLY A 372 -4.36 -6.15 22.71
N MET A 373 -3.94 -5.28 23.64
CA MET A 373 -4.07 -5.57 25.07
C MET A 373 -5.53 -5.63 25.53
N ASP A 374 -6.47 -5.09 24.75
CA ASP A 374 -7.91 -5.21 24.97
C ASP A 374 -8.44 -6.63 24.68
N GLY A 375 -7.58 -7.51 24.15
CA GLY A 375 -7.88 -8.90 23.81
C GLY A 375 -8.52 -9.10 22.46
N ARG A 376 -8.47 -8.09 21.58
CA ARG A 376 -8.89 -8.16 20.19
C ARG A 376 -7.68 -8.16 19.26
N THR A 377 -7.81 -8.84 18.12
CA THR A 377 -6.86 -8.70 17.03
C THR A 377 -7.37 -7.62 16.07
N HIS A 378 -6.61 -6.55 15.89
CA HIS A 378 -7.00 -5.41 15.07
C HIS A 378 -6.33 -5.47 13.70
N HIS A 379 -7.12 -5.41 12.64
CA HIS A 379 -6.64 -5.13 11.30
C HIS A 379 -6.86 -3.65 10.98
N LEU A 380 -5.77 -2.88 10.96
CA LEU A 380 -5.74 -1.44 10.83
C LEU A 380 -5.30 -1.04 9.42
N ARG A 381 -5.98 -0.07 8.80
CA ARG A 381 -5.62 0.47 7.48
C ARG A 381 -4.97 1.85 7.57
N PHE A 382 -3.99 2.08 6.70
CA PHE A 382 -3.20 3.30 6.61
C PHE A 382 -3.09 3.80 5.17
N ASN A 383 -2.91 5.11 5.01
CA ASN A 383 -2.80 5.73 3.69
C ASN A 383 -1.45 5.43 3.01
N ASP A 384 -0.42 5.18 3.80
CA ASP A 384 0.93 4.86 3.35
C ASP A 384 1.61 3.86 4.30
N LEU A 385 2.66 3.22 3.81
CA LEU A 385 3.45 2.24 4.55
C LEU A 385 4.27 2.88 5.69
N GLU A 386 4.69 4.14 5.57
CA GLU A 386 5.47 4.85 6.60
C GLU A 386 4.66 4.99 7.90
N ALA A 387 3.34 5.16 7.79
CA ALA A 387 2.43 5.20 8.93
C ALA A 387 2.32 3.85 9.69
N THR A 388 2.83 2.74 9.16
CA THR A 388 2.79 1.44 9.85
C THR A 388 4.00 1.17 10.74
N SER A 389 4.89 2.16 10.93
CA SER A 389 6.19 1.98 11.57
C SER A 389 7.13 1.03 10.80
N ASP A 390 8.41 1.08 11.12
CA ASP A 390 9.43 0.15 10.65
C ASP A 390 9.67 -1.02 11.64
N ALA A 391 8.91 -1.09 12.74
CA ALA A 391 9.00 -2.14 13.75
C ALA A 391 8.92 -3.55 13.17
N ARG A 392 9.62 -4.47 13.84
CA ARG A 392 9.59 -5.90 13.53
C ARG A 392 8.34 -6.53 14.17
N PRO A 393 7.82 -7.64 13.60
CA PRO A 393 6.84 -8.47 14.30
C PRO A 393 7.31 -8.78 15.72
N GLY A 394 6.40 -8.71 16.69
CA GLY A 394 6.67 -8.92 18.12
C GLY A 394 6.87 -7.63 18.93
N ALA A 395 7.28 -6.54 18.27
CA ALA A 395 7.44 -5.24 18.90
C ALA A 395 6.11 -4.72 19.50
N ILE A 396 6.21 -3.92 20.56
CA ILE A 396 5.05 -3.25 21.17
C ILE A 396 4.81 -1.93 20.46
N VAL A 397 3.61 -1.75 19.92
CA VAL A 397 3.21 -0.58 19.14
C VAL A 397 1.96 0.06 19.72
N GLU A 398 1.79 1.35 19.43
CA GLU A 398 0.61 2.13 19.76
C GLU A 398 0.06 2.81 18.51
N LEU A 399 -1.24 2.63 18.26
CA LEU A 399 -1.96 3.44 17.30
C LEU A 399 -2.18 4.84 17.88
N ARG A 400 -1.55 5.83 17.26
CA ARG A 400 -1.74 7.24 17.61
C ARG A 400 -2.48 7.97 16.50
N GLN A 401 -3.36 8.85 16.93
CA GLN A 401 -4.08 9.77 16.06
C GLN A 401 -3.72 11.20 16.39
N TRP A 402 -3.62 12.03 15.36
CA TRP A 402 -3.51 13.46 15.54
C TRP A 402 -4.20 14.17 14.39
N THR A 403 -4.65 15.38 14.66
CA THR A 403 -5.19 16.26 13.61
C THR A 403 -4.10 17.24 13.21
N ASP A 404 -3.84 17.37 11.92
CA ASP A 404 -2.88 18.37 11.44
C ASP A 404 -3.45 19.79 11.51
N ARG A 405 -2.60 20.79 11.25
CA ARG A 405 -2.98 22.21 11.21
C ARG A 405 -4.08 22.54 10.19
N LYS A 406 -4.41 21.63 9.27
CA LYS A 406 -5.44 21.79 8.24
C LYS A 406 -6.74 21.07 8.60
N GLY A 407 -6.84 20.50 9.81
CA GLY A 407 -8.02 19.75 10.25
C GLY A 407 -8.10 18.33 9.67
N GLN A 408 -7.03 17.81 9.05
CA GLN A 408 -7.03 16.43 8.55
C GLN A 408 -6.57 15.49 9.66
N GLY A 409 -7.37 14.45 9.92
CA GLY A 409 -7.00 13.36 10.80
C GLY A 409 -5.92 12.49 10.17
N HIS A 410 -4.84 12.27 10.91
CA HIS A 410 -3.75 11.38 10.58
C HIS A 410 -3.62 10.34 11.66
N ALA A 411 -3.06 9.19 11.28
CA ALA A 411 -2.75 8.18 12.25
C ALA A 411 -1.59 7.31 11.81
N ALA A 412 -0.83 6.85 12.79
CA ALA A 412 0.34 6.03 12.59
C ALA A 412 0.59 5.12 13.79
N LEU A 413 1.25 4.01 13.55
CA LEU A 413 1.82 3.20 14.59
C LEU A 413 3.11 3.86 15.10
N THR A 414 3.16 4.06 16.42
CA THR A 414 4.36 4.49 17.13
C THR A 414 4.92 3.29 17.88
N VAL A 415 6.24 3.11 17.84
CA VAL A 415 6.91 2.03 18.56
C VAL A 415 7.05 2.41 20.02
N ARG A 416 6.56 1.55 20.90
CA ARG A 416 6.73 1.66 22.35
C ARG A 416 7.89 0.82 22.85
N SER A 417 8.16 -0.31 22.21
CA SER A 417 9.34 -1.14 22.44
C SER A 417 9.64 -1.96 21.18
N ASP A 418 10.90 -2.01 20.75
CA ASP A 418 11.33 -2.95 19.68
C ASP A 418 11.45 -4.39 20.19
N LEU A 419 11.65 -4.57 21.50
CA LEU A 419 11.74 -5.88 22.14
C LEU A 419 10.36 -6.52 22.24
N GLY A 420 10.32 -7.82 21.95
CA GLY A 420 9.18 -8.66 22.25
C GLY A 420 8.91 -8.74 23.76
N LEU A 421 7.69 -9.13 24.12
CA LEU A 421 7.26 -9.14 25.51
C LEU A 421 8.15 -10.02 26.42
N ALA A 422 8.53 -11.21 25.94
CA ALA A 422 9.38 -12.13 26.69
C ALA A 422 10.80 -11.57 26.91
N GLU A 423 11.36 -10.89 25.90
CA GLU A 423 12.69 -10.29 25.98
C GLU A 423 12.74 -9.14 26.99
N GLN A 424 11.62 -8.44 27.18
CA GLN A 424 11.54 -7.34 28.16
C GLN A 424 11.60 -7.84 29.61
N VAL A 425 11.23 -9.09 29.90
CA VAL A 425 11.21 -9.61 31.28
C VAL A 425 12.60 -9.57 31.90
N THR A 426 13.64 -9.97 31.15
CA THR A 426 15.03 -10.06 31.61
C THR A 426 15.95 -8.98 31.03
N ALA A 427 15.38 -7.98 30.35
CA ALA A 427 16.17 -6.91 29.75
C ALA A 427 16.86 -6.06 30.82
N LYS A 428 18.14 -5.74 30.60
CA LYS A 428 18.93 -4.91 31.53
C LYS A 428 18.53 -3.43 31.52
N GLY A 429 17.97 -2.96 30.41
CA GLY A 429 17.54 -1.57 30.24
C GLY A 429 16.09 -1.32 30.64
N ALA A 430 15.68 -0.05 30.55
CA ALA A 430 14.34 0.37 30.90
C ALA A 430 13.37 -0.04 29.79
N THR A 431 12.43 -0.94 30.09
CA THR A 431 11.50 -1.50 29.11
C THR A 431 10.15 -0.79 29.12
N TRP A 432 9.28 -1.16 28.17
CA TRP A 432 7.88 -0.75 28.21
C TRP A 432 7.14 -1.35 29.42
N LEU A 433 7.49 -2.56 29.86
CA LEU A 433 6.95 -3.14 31.11
C LEU A 433 7.28 -2.26 32.32
N ASP A 434 8.51 -1.77 32.44
CA ASP A 434 8.91 -0.90 33.55
C ASP A 434 8.12 0.41 33.57
N GLN A 435 7.81 0.97 32.39
CA GLN A 435 6.94 2.14 32.27
C GLN A 435 5.51 1.86 32.75
N GLN A 436 4.97 0.66 32.47
CA GLN A 436 3.65 0.26 32.96
C GLN A 436 3.64 0.04 34.49
N LEU A 437 4.71 -0.53 35.05
CA LEU A 437 4.83 -0.80 36.51
C LEU A 437 4.82 0.48 37.35
N VAL A 438 5.36 1.59 36.82
CA VAL A 438 5.41 2.89 37.51
C VAL A 438 4.34 3.88 37.04
N ALA A 439 3.47 3.48 36.11
CA ALA A 439 2.40 4.33 35.61
C ALA A 439 1.38 4.63 36.73
N ARG A 440 0.87 5.87 36.76
CA ARG A 440 -0.18 6.28 37.72
C ARG A 440 -1.51 5.58 37.45
N GLU A 441 -1.80 5.33 36.17
CA GLU A 441 -2.99 4.64 35.68
C GLU A 441 -2.53 3.49 34.78
N PRO A 442 -2.47 2.26 35.31
CA PRO A 442 -2.11 1.08 34.51
C PRO A 442 -3.13 0.87 33.40
N ALA A 443 -2.67 0.44 32.23
CA ALA A 443 -3.56 0.07 31.14
C ALA A 443 -4.48 -1.08 31.56
N THR A 444 -5.75 -1.04 31.15
CA THR A 444 -6.66 -2.17 31.34
C THR A 444 -6.26 -3.32 30.43
N HIS A 445 -6.13 -4.52 31.01
CA HIS A 445 -5.78 -5.73 30.30
C HIS A 445 -7.03 -6.58 30.04
N GLY A 446 -7.24 -6.95 28.80
CA GLY A 446 -8.24 -7.92 28.37
C GLY A 446 -7.70 -9.35 28.38
N ALA A 447 -8.47 -10.28 27.82
CA ALA A 447 -8.00 -11.65 27.56
C ALA A 447 -7.00 -11.70 26.39
N GLY A 448 -6.43 -12.85 26.05
CA GLY A 448 -5.42 -12.94 24.98
C GLY A 448 -4.12 -12.23 25.37
N PHE A 449 -3.58 -11.37 24.49
CA PHE A 449 -2.32 -10.64 24.73
C PHE A 449 -2.32 -9.82 26.03
N GLY A 450 -3.48 -9.28 26.46
CA GLY A 450 -3.58 -8.60 27.75
C GLY A 450 -3.15 -9.46 28.94
N ARG A 451 -3.50 -10.76 28.95
CA ARG A 451 -3.06 -11.70 30.00
C ARG A 451 -1.57 -12.03 29.90
N GLU A 452 -1.03 -12.13 28.69
CA GLU A 452 0.41 -12.31 28.50
C GLU A 452 1.18 -11.13 29.12
N VAL A 453 0.67 -9.89 28.93
CA VAL A 453 1.24 -8.69 29.53
C VAL A 453 1.17 -8.72 31.05
N GLU A 454 0.03 -9.10 31.65
CA GLU A 454 -0.10 -9.23 33.11
C GLU A 454 0.93 -10.21 33.70
N GLU A 455 1.11 -11.36 33.05
CA GLU A 455 2.09 -12.36 33.48
C GLU A 455 3.53 -11.83 33.30
N ALA A 456 3.84 -11.16 32.19
CA ALA A 456 5.14 -10.56 31.95
C ALA A 456 5.46 -9.44 32.96
N LEU A 457 4.47 -8.62 33.36
CA LEU A 457 4.64 -7.60 34.41
C LEU A 457 5.00 -8.23 35.76
N LYS A 458 4.37 -9.36 36.10
CA LYS A 458 4.68 -10.11 37.32
C LYS A 458 6.09 -10.69 37.27
N GLN A 459 6.45 -11.36 36.17
CA GLN A 459 7.80 -11.92 35.99
C GLN A 459 8.88 -10.83 35.99
N ARG A 460 8.63 -9.70 35.32
CA ARG A 460 9.53 -8.55 35.34
C ARG A 460 9.69 -7.98 36.74
N SER A 461 8.61 -7.89 37.51
CA SER A 461 8.67 -7.42 38.90
C SER A 461 9.50 -8.36 39.79
N GLU A 462 9.40 -9.68 39.58
CA GLU A 462 10.22 -10.68 40.26
C GLU A 462 11.70 -10.54 39.89
N HIS A 463 12.00 -10.40 38.59
CA HIS A 463 13.35 -10.17 38.12
C HIS A 463 13.97 -8.88 38.69
N LEU A 464 13.21 -7.78 38.77
CA LEU A 464 13.69 -6.54 39.40
C LEU A 464 13.94 -6.68 40.90
N VAL A 465 13.28 -7.62 41.59
CA VAL A 465 13.59 -7.94 43.00
C VAL A 465 14.93 -8.67 43.09
N GLU A 466 15.21 -9.60 42.19
CA GLU A 466 16.49 -10.32 42.13
C GLU A 466 17.67 -9.36 41.86
N GLU A 467 17.47 -8.36 41.00
CA GLU A 467 18.44 -7.30 40.72
C GLU A 467 18.54 -6.24 41.82
N GLY A 468 17.76 -6.35 42.90
CA GLY A 468 17.75 -5.39 44.02
C GLY A 468 17.13 -4.03 43.67
N LEU A 469 16.42 -3.92 42.55
CA LEU A 469 15.75 -2.71 42.06
C LEU A 469 14.27 -2.64 42.46
N ALA A 470 13.76 -3.68 43.12
CA ALA A 470 12.43 -3.72 43.71
C ALA A 470 12.43 -4.53 45.02
N THR A 471 11.39 -4.36 45.83
CA THR A 471 11.16 -5.15 47.05
C THR A 471 9.72 -5.64 47.08
N ARG A 472 9.52 -6.93 47.40
CA ARG A 472 8.19 -7.51 47.56
C ARG A 472 7.62 -7.20 48.95
N GLN A 473 6.45 -6.57 48.98
CA GLN A 473 5.64 -6.39 50.19
C GLN A 473 4.30 -7.11 50.04
N GLY A 474 4.26 -8.37 50.47
CA GLY A 474 3.09 -9.24 50.27
C GLY A 474 2.77 -9.42 48.79
N ARG A 475 1.60 -8.92 48.35
CA ARG A 475 1.15 -8.97 46.95
C ARG A 475 1.56 -7.75 46.11
N ARG A 476 2.22 -6.76 46.71
CA ARG A 476 2.67 -5.54 46.03
C ARG A 476 4.18 -5.53 45.86
N PHE A 477 4.65 -4.78 44.87
CA PHE A 477 6.07 -4.50 44.66
C PHE A 477 6.32 -3.02 44.91
N LEU A 478 7.40 -2.71 45.60
CA LEU A 478 7.93 -1.36 45.76
C LEU A 478 9.18 -1.24 44.89
N PHE A 479 9.15 -0.33 43.92
CA PHE A 479 10.25 -0.12 42.99
C PHE A 479 11.21 0.95 43.52
N ALA A 480 12.50 0.79 43.22
CA ALA A 480 13.52 1.75 43.58
C ALA A 480 13.21 3.15 42.99
N ARG A 481 13.54 4.20 43.75
CA ARG A 481 13.36 5.57 43.28
C ARG A 481 14.29 5.81 42.08
N GLY A 482 13.72 6.30 40.99
CA GLY A 482 14.49 6.53 39.76
C GLY A 482 14.76 5.26 38.93
N LEU A 483 14.04 4.16 39.17
CA LEU A 483 14.17 2.87 38.46
C LEU A 483 14.47 3.02 36.96
N LEU A 484 13.63 3.77 36.24
CA LEU A 484 13.76 3.93 34.79
C LEU A 484 15.10 4.58 34.39
N GLU A 485 15.56 5.58 35.14
CA GLU A 485 16.81 6.27 34.84
C GLU A 485 18.01 5.37 35.15
N THR A 486 17.97 4.62 36.26
CA THR A 486 19.01 3.65 36.62
C THR A 486 19.17 2.57 35.54
N LEU A 487 18.07 1.96 35.10
CA LEU A 487 18.09 0.94 34.04
C LEU A 487 18.60 1.53 32.71
N ARG A 488 18.13 2.73 32.34
CA ARG A 488 18.56 3.41 31.11
C ARG A 488 20.06 3.71 31.12
N GLN A 489 20.59 4.24 32.22
CA GLN A 489 22.02 4.55 32.34
C GLN A 489 22.89 3.29 32.26
N GLY A 490 22.47 2.21 32.92
CA GLY A 490 23.18 0.92 32.88
C GLY A 490 23.26 0.36 31.46
N GLU A 491 22.13 0.29 30.75
CA GLU A 491 22.10 -0.22 29.38
C GLU A 491 22.89 0.67 28.41
N MET A 492 22.78 2.00 28.54
CA MET A 492 23.53 2.92 27.68
C MET A 492 25.04 2.78 27.87
N ALA A 493 25.52 2.59 29.11
CA ALA A 493 26.93 2.35 29.38
C ALA A 493 27.43 1.03 28.75
N GLU A 494 26.65 -0.05 28.87
CA GLU A 494 26.99 -1.35 28.26
C GLU A 494 26.99 -1.26 26.72
N ALA A 495 26.00 -0.58 26.14
CA ALA A 495 25.91 -0.36 24.70
C ALA A 495 27.11 0.46 24.18
N ALA A 496 27.49 1.53 24.89
CA ALA A 496 28.65 2.34 24.53
C ALA A 496 29.96 1.55 24.61
N ASN A 497 30.16 0.75 25.67
CA ASN A 497 31.34 -0.10 25.81
C ASN A 497 31.46 -1.11 24.66
N ARG A 498 30.34 -1.76 24.31
CA ARG A 498 30.28 -2.69 23.18
C ARG A 498 30.61 -2.03 21.85
N LEU A 499 30.05 -0.85 21.57
CA LEU A 499 30.32 -0.11 20.33
C LEU A 499 31.77 0.38 20.25
N SER A 500 32.31 0.83 21.38
CA SER A 500 33.72 1.22 21.48
C SER A 500 34.64 0.05 21.16
N TRP A 501 34.37 -1.14 21.72
CA TRP A 501 35.14 -2.34 21.42
C TRP A 501 35.04 -2.77 19.94
N GLN A 502 33.86 -2.68 19.34
CA GLN A 502 33.63 -3.07 17.94
C GLN A 502 34.22 -2.10 16.92
N THR A 503 34.25 -0.80 17.22
CA THR A 503 34.62 0.24 16.26
C THR A 503 35.97 0.89 16.53
N GLY A 504 36.52 0.72 17.74
CA GLY A 504 37.72 1.42 18.20
C GLY A 504 37.49 2.90 18.54
N LEU A 505 36.26 3.40 18.40
CA LEU A 505 35.91 4.80 18.68
C LEU A 505 35.53 5.00 20.15
N GLN A 506 35.91 6.13 20.75
CA GLN A 506 35.50 6.44 22.12
C GLN A 506 34.14 7.15 22.19
N LEU A 507 33.33 6.81 23.21
CA LEU A 507 32.08 7.51 23.48
C LEU A 507 32.38 8.94 23.94
N HIS A 508 31.75 9.90 23.27
CA HIS A 508 31.67 11.28 23.72
C HIS A 508 30.26 11.56 24.24
N ALA A 509 30.17 12.29 25.35
CA ALA A 509 28.89 12.71 25.89
C ALA A 509 28.18 13.68 24.93
N SER A 510 26.84 13.71 25.03
CA SER A 510 25.98 14.69 24.37
C SER A 510 24.99 15.22 25.40
N GLY A 511 25.28 16.40 25.96
CA GLY A 511 24.43 17.10 26.91
C GLY A 511 23.35 17.97 26.25
N PRO A 512 22.31 18.40 26.99
CA PRO A 512 21.33 19.36 26.49
C PRO A 512 22.01 20.66 26.02
N GLY A 513 21.68 21.12 24.81
CA GLY A 513 22.28 22.31 24.19
C GLY A 513 23.56 22.04 23.38
N GLU A 514 24.12 20.83 23.44
CA GLU A 514 25.30 20.49 22.65
C GLU A 514 24.95 20.22 21.18
N HIS A 515 25.89 20.57 20.30
CA HIS A 515 25.79 20.29 18.88
C HIS A 515 26.29 18.88 18.58
N VAL A 516 25.55 18.17 17.75
CA VAL A 516 25.89 16.84 17.26
C VAL A 516 26.17 16.97 15.78
N ALA A 517 27.37 16.61 15.36
CA ALA A 517 27.81 16.67 13.97
C ALA A 517 28.71 15.47 13.66
N GLY A 518 28.43 14.77 12.57
CA GLY A 518 29.20 13.61 12.16
C GLY A 518 28.49 12.74 11.13
N ILE A 519 29.05 11.58 10.84
CA ILE A 519 28.49 10.58 9.93
C ILE A 519 27.54 9.68 10.72
N TYR A 520 26.29 9.56 10.27
CA TYR A 520 25.38 8.56 10.83
C TYR A 520 25.80 7.17 10.37
N ARG A 521 26.26 6.34 11.33
CA ARG A 521 26.84 5.01 11.05
C ARG A 521 25.83 3.88 11.11
N GLN A 522 24.98 3.88 12.13
CA GLN A 522 23.99 2.83 12.35
C GLN A 522 22.96 3.23 13.40
N ARG A 523 21.81 2.56 13.35
CA ARG A 523 20.82 2.55 14.41
C ARG A 523 21.17 1.48 15.45
N VAL A 524 20.95 1.80 16.72
CA VAL A 524 21.13 0.91 17.86
C VAL A 524 19.79 0.78 18.56
N ASP A 525 19.18 -0.40 18.47
CA ASP A 525 17.89 -0.70 19.10
C ASP A 525 18.18 -1.27 20.51
N LEU A 526 17.78 -0.54 21.55
CA LEU A 526 17.96 -0.88 22.96
C LEU A 526 16.58 -1.03 23.64
N ALA A 527 16.54 -1.66 24.83
CA ALA A 527 15.32 -1.73 25.62
C ALA A 527 14.78 -0.34 25.96
N SER A 528 15.69 0.56 26.30
CA SER A 528 15.41 1.96 26.65
C SER A 528 15.04 2.85 25.46
N GLY A 529 15.04 2.31 24.24
CA GLY A 529 14.64 3.01 23.02
C GLY A 529 15.66 2.92 21.90
N ARG A 530 15.41 3.69 20.84
CA ARG A 530 16.24 3.70 19.62
C ARG A 530 17.24 4.84 19.64
N PHE A 531 18.49 4.52 19.34
CA PHE A 531 19.59 5.47 19.31
C PHE A 531 20.30 5.45 17.96
N ALA A 532 20.86 6.58 17.56
CA ALA A 532 21.70 6.74 16.39
C ALA A 532 23.15 6.88 16.85
N MET A 533 24.04 6.10 16.24
CA MET A 533 25.49 6.24 16.40
C MET A 533 26.00 7.26 15.38
N ILE A 534 26.50 8.39 15.88
CA ILE A 534 27.09 9.46 15.07
C ILE A 534 28.59 9.45 15.28
N ASP A 535 29.34 9.23 14.21
CA ASP A 535 30.81 9.25 14.20
C ASP A 535 31.29 10.65 13.80
N ASN A 536 31.95 11.35 14.71
CA ASN A 536 32.44 12.72 14.49
C ASN A 536 33.92 12.76 14.06
N GLY A 537 34.54 11.61 13.78
CA GLY A 537 35.95 11.47 13.42
C GLY A 537 36.93 11.46 14.60
N LEU A 538 36.52 11.88 15.79
CA LEU A 538 37.30 11.81 17.04
C LEU A 538 36.78 10.72 17.99
N GLY A 539 35.55 10.27 17.77
CA GLY A 539 34.86 9.23 18.51
C GLY A 539 33.43 9.13 18.02
N PHE A 540 32.52 8.67 18.88
CA PHE A 540 31.10 8.60 18.55
C PHE A 540 30.20 9.15 19.65
N GLN A 541 29.02 9.58 19.25
CA GLN A 541 27.93 10.00 20.13
C GLN A 541 26.72 9.07 19.93
N LEU A 542 26.00 8.78 21.00
CA LEU A 542 24.70 8.10 20.97
C LEU A 542 23.60 9.10 21.29
N VAL A 543 22.70 9.30 20.33
CA VAL A 543 21.58 10.22 20.47
C VAL A 543 20.26 9.57 20.08
N PRO A 544 19.10 10.04 20.57
CA PRO A 544 17.83 9.47 20.17
C PRO A 544 17.65 9.47 18.65
N TRP A 545 17.29 8.31 18.11
CA TRP A 545 17.08 8.13 16.68
C TRP A 545 15.75 8.74 16.21
N GLN A 546 15.73 9.22 14.97
CA GLN A 546 14.52 9.67 14.30
C GLN A 546 14.43 9.03 12.90
N PRO A 547 13.22 8.71 12.39
CA PRO A 547 13.05 8.08 11.08
C PRO A 547 13.74 8.80 9.92
N ALA A 548 13.87 10.13 9.98
CA ALA A 548 14.54 10.92 8.96
C ALA A 548 16.04 10.59 8.80
N LEU A 549 16.69 10.06 9.85
CA LEU A 549 18.12 9.67 9.82
C LEU A 549 18.38 8.45 8.96
N GLU A 550 17.40 7.56 8.79
CA GLU A 550 17.63 6.29 8.09
C GLU A 550 18.11 6.50 6.65
N ARG A 551 17.60 7.54 6.00
CA ARG A 551 18.00 7.95 4.64
C ARG A 551 19.37 8.62 4.55
N LYS A 552 20.03 8.82 5.70
CA LYS A 552 21.33 9.48 5.87
C LYS A 552 22.41 8.51 6.32
N LEU A 553 22.17 7.19 6.23
CA LEU A 553 23.18 6.20 6.54
C LEU A 553 24.44 6.45 5.71
N GLY A 554 25.59 6.55 6.38
CA GLY A 554 26.88 6.89 5.76
C GLY A 554 27.04 8.34 5.33
N GLN A 555 26.05 9.22 5.56
CA GLN A 555 26.12 10.64 5.24
C GLN A 555 26.37 11.50 6.49
N ALA A 556 26.93 12.69 6.27
CA ALA A 556 27.09 13.69 7.32
C ALA A 556 25.72 14.27 7.73
N VAL A 557 25.51 14.37 9.05
CA VAL A 557 24.33 14.93 9.69
C VAL A 557 24.74 15.91 10.79
N THR A 558 23.92 16.94 11.00
CA THR A 558 24.13 17.95 12.03
C THR A 558 22.83 18.22 12.78
N GLY A 559 22.89 18.46 14.09
CA GLY A 559 21.72 18.75 14.92
C GLY A 559 22.10 19.32 16.27
N ALA A 560 21.09 19.74 17.04
CA ALA A 560 21.28 20.23 18.40
C ALA A 560 20.41 19.43 19.38
N VAL A 561 20.97 19.05 20.53
CA VAL A 561 20.23 18.35 21.58
C VAL A 561 19.31 19.34 22.29
N ASN A 562 18.01 19.09 22.28
CA ASN A 562 17.02 19.92 22.95
C ASN A 562 16.94 19.61 24.45
N GLN A 563 16.25 20.48 25.21
CA GLN A 563 16.10 20.33 26.67
C GLN A 563 15.33 19.09 27.10
N ARG A 564 14.60 18.43 26.18
CA ARG A 564 13.88 17.17 26.43
C ARG A 564 14.74 15.94 26.08
N GLY A 565 16.02 16.14 25.74
CA GLY A 565 16.96 15.09 25.38
C GLY A 565 16.83 14.55 23.95
N GLY A 566 15.90 15.07 23.14
CA GLY A 566 15.81 14.76 21.71
C GLY A 566 16.78 15.60 20.88
N VAL A 567 16.96 15.27 19.60
CA VAL A 567 17.82 16.05 18.68
C VAL A 567 16.98 16.73 17.61
N ASP A 568 17.17 18.04 17.46
CA ASP A 568 16.62 18.81 16.36
C ASP A 568 17.62 18.80 15.20
N TRP A 569 17.34 17.97 14.18
CA TRP A 569 18.23 17.76 13.05
C TRP A 569 18.13 18.87 11.99
N SER A 570 19.29 19.26 11.46
CA SER A 570 19.46 20.16 10.32
C SER A 570 20.13 19.40 9.17
N PHE A 571 19.33 18.94 8.21
CA PHE A 571 19.87 18.25 7.02
C PHE A 571 20.28 19.30 5.98
N ALA A 572 21.58 19.61 5.87
CA ALA A 572 22.06 20.50 4.82
C ALA A 572 21.71 19.93 3.43
N ARG A 573 21.15 20.76 2.54
CA ARG A 573 21.05 20.43 1.11
C ARG A 573 22.48 20.32 0.56
N SER A 574 22.81 19.21 -0.08
CA SER A 574 24.04 19.08 -0.85
C SER A 574 24.13 20.22 -1.86
N ARG A 575 24.96 21.23 -1.57
CA ARG A 575 25.50 22.09 -2.60
C ARG A 575 26.62 21.27 -3.23
N SER A 576 26.35 20.70 -4.40
CA SER A 576 27.43 20.29 -5.30
C SER A 576 28.25 21.53 -5.59
N ILE A 577 29.47 21.58 -5.04
CA ILE A 577 30.50 22.49 -5.51
C ILE A 577 30.94 21.90 -6.85
N SER A 578 30.45 22.49 -7.93
CA SER A 578 31.07 22.34 -9.24
C SER A 578 32.43 23.04 -9.16
N ILE A 579 33.51 22.27 -9.27
CA ILE A 579 34.82 22.80 -9.64
C ILE A 579 34.84 22.90 -11.16
#